data_AF-A0A1Y1JWJ4-F1
#
_entry.id   AF-A0A1Y1JWJ4-F1
#
_cell.length_a   1.000
_cell.length_b   1.000
_cell.length_c   1.000
_cell.angle_alpha   90.00
_cell.angle_beta   90.00
_cell.angle_gamma   90.00
#
_symmetry.space_group_name_H-M   'P 1'
#
loop_
_entity.id
_entity.type
_entity.pdbx_description
1 polymer ?
#
loop_
_entity_poly.entity_id
_entity_poly.type
_entity_poly.pdbx_seq_one_letter_code
_entity_poly.pdbx_strand_id
1 'polypeptide(L)'
;MTIPVSLNIDIHLDSIFPRCLKEYYDVISKIGDPSINRFNNVCSGMRSYLGLKKHGFYNSCIDLSNYLEHIKDNKPNDKISYCTYFNFKLKDKLNGLQHNCEGEVGCYAKMLSVMDGSTGKNNVSNICKDHINVLDNATFSLFQMLKGLYYKSHELLIKDEEFQRDNKCFNIYEKLCKIC
;
A
#
# COMPACT_ATOMS: atom_id res chain seq x y z
N MET A 1 1.84 12.78 30.92
CA MET A 1 1.82 11.31 30.83
C MET A 1 1.69 10.92 29.37
N THR A 2 2.77 10.48 28.75
CA THR A 2 2.76 9.86 27.41
C THR A 2 2.35 8.40 27.59
N ILE A 3 1.21 8.02 27.04
CA ILE A 3 0.78 6.62 27.00
C ILE A 3 1.74 5.88 26.05
N PRO A 4 2.42 4.80 26.46
CA PRO A 4 3.22 4.02 25.55
C PRO A 4 2.29 3.41 24.51
N VAL A 5 2.48 3.79 23.25
CA VAL A 5 1.82 3.14 22.12
C VAL A 5 2.42 1.73 22.07
N SER A 6 1.69 0.73 22.56
CA SER A 6 2.12 -0.65 22.44
C SER A 6 2.02 -1.05 20.97
N LEU A 7 3.14 -0.91 20.26
CA LEU A 7 3.30 -1.50 18.94
C LEU A 7 3.19 -3.01 19.10
N ASN A 8 2.15 -3.60 18.53
CA ASN A 8 1.99 -5.05 18.50
C ASN A 8 2.89 -5.60 17.39
N ILE A 9 4.22 -5.55 17.58
CA ILE A 9 5.15 -5.61 16.45
C ILE A 9 6.23 -6.66 16.64
N ASP A 10 5.96 -7.81 16.02
CA ASP A 10 6.96 -8.72 15.44
C ASP A 10 7.15 -8.37 13.94
N ILE A 11 7.07 -7.06 13.61
CA ILE A 11 7.22 -6.53 12.23
C ILE A 11 8.65 -6.01 12.08
N HIS A 12 9.45 -6.72 11.29
CA HIS A 12 10.77 -6.30 10.86
C HIS A 12 10.67 -5.13 9.87
N LEU A 13 10.58 -3.89 10.38
CA LEU A 13 10.41 -2.69 9.58
C LEU A 13 11.53 -2.48 8.56
N ASP A 14 12.75 -2.89 8.90
CA ASP A 14 13.94 -2.95 8.04
C ASP A 14 13.79 -3.90 6.85
N SER A 15 13.03 -4.99 7.02
CA SER A 15 12.69 -5.89 5.92
C SER A 15 11.69 -5.29 4.92
N ILE A 16 10.95 -4.26 5.34
CA ILE A 16 9.87 -3.61 4.56
C ILE A 16 10.35 -2.29 3.95
N PHE A 17 10.84 -1.37 4.78
CA PHE A 17 11.29 -0.04 4.35
C PHE A 17 12.81 0.03 4.24
N PRO A 18 13.36 0.71 3.22
CA PRO A 18 12.65 1.42 2.14
C PRO A 18 12.30 0.53 0.94
N ARG A 19 12.70 -0.74 0.95
CA ARG A 19 12.68 -1.63 -0.21
C ARG A 19 11.29 -1.81 -0.82
N CYS A 20 10.31 -2.27 -0.06
CA CYS A 20 8.95 -2.52 -0.56
C CYS A 20 8.28 -1.24 -1.05
N LEU A 21 8.57 -0.11 -0.39
CA LEU A 21 8.15 1.22 -0.84
C LEU A 21 8.73 1.54 -2.21
N LYS A 22 10.04 1.47 -2.38
CA LYS A 22 10.70 1.75 -3.67
C LYS A 22 10.15 0.86 -4.77
N GLU A 23 10.08 -0.45 -4.53
CA GLU A 23 9.60 -1.41 -5.54
C GLU A 23 8.13 -1.18 -5.91
N TYR A 24 7.27 -0.81 -4.96
CA TYR A 24 5.90 -0.41 -5.28
C TYR A 24 5.87 0.76 -6.26
N TYR A 25 6.71 1.79 -6.05
CA TYR A 25 6.79 2.94 -6.96
C TYR A 25 7.42 2.58 -8.32
N ASP A 26 8.42 1.69 -8.33
CA ASP A 26 9.03 1.17 -9.55
C ASP A 26 8.01 0.36 -10.39
N VAL A 27 7.07 -0.35 -9.75
CA VAL A 27 5.99 -1.06 -10.43
C VAL A 27 4.97 -0.08 -11.01
N ILE A 28 4.44 0.83 -10.20
CA ILE A 28 3.36 1.72 -10.66
C ILE A 28 3.83 2.73 -11.71
N SER A 29 5.09 3.17 -11.67
CA SER A 29 5.65 4.08 -12.67
C SER A 29 5.77 3.47 -14.07
N LYS A 30 5.72 2.14 -14.17
CA LYS A 30 5.72 1.38 -15.44
C LYS A 30 4.31 1.07 -15.93
N ILE A 31 3.28 1.37 -15.14
CA ILE A 31 1.89 1.20 -15.58
C ILE A 31 1.61 2.28 -16.63
N GLY A 32 1.33 1.84 -17.86
CA GLY A 32 0.86 2.70 -18.93
C GLY A 32 -0.59 3.14 -18.71
N ASP A 33 -1.37 3.20 -19.79
CA ASP A 33 -2.79 3.56 -19.70
C ASP A 33 -3.57 2.54 -18.84
N PRO A 34 -4.25 2.97 -17.75
CA PRO A 34 -5.06 2.09 -16.91
C PRO A 34 -6.17 1.34 -17.65
N SER A 35 -6.72 1.93 -18.73
CA SER A 35 -7.84 1.36 -19.49
C SER A 35 -7.46 0.10 -20.28
N ILE A 36 -6.19 -0.03 -20.67
CA ILE A 36 -5.63 -1.20 -21.35
C ILE A 36 -4.95 -2.18 -20.39
N ASN A 37 -4.89 -1.85 -19.09
CA ASN A 37 -4.30 -2.74 -18.11
C ASN A 37 -5.16 -4.00 -17.95
N ARG A 38 -4.52 -5.17 -17.86
CA ARG A 38 -5.22 -6.46 -17.70
C ARG A 38 -6.11 -6.57 -16.46
N PHE A 39 -5.94 -5.68 -15.47
CA PHE A 39 -6.78 -5.61 -14.28
C PHE A 39 -7.96 -4.64 -14.42
N ASN A 40 -8.13 -3.99 -15.58
CA ASN A 40 -9.21 -3.01 -15.83
C ASN A 40 -10.59 -3.58 -15.47
N ASN A 41 -10.93 -4.77 -15.98
CA ASN A 41 -12.23 -5.41 -15.74
C ASN A 41 -12.48 -5.68 -14.25
N VAL A 42 -11.47 -6.23 -13.56
CA VAL A 42 -11.54 -6.50 -12.12
C VAL A 42 -11.72 -5.21 -11.33
N CYS A 43 -10.97 -4.16 -11.67
CA CYS A 43 -11.03 -2.89 -10.97
C CYS A 43 -12.31 -2.09 -11.27
N SER A 44 -12.90 -2.27 -12.44
CA SER A 44 -14.23 -1.76 -12.78
C SER A 44 -15.32 -2.45 -11.94
N GLY A 45 -15.24 -3.78 -11.81
CA GLY A 45 -16.13 -4.56 -10.93
C GLY A 45 -16.00 -4.16 -9.46
N MET A 46 -14.77 -3.97 -8.98
CA MET A 46 -14.51 -3.48 -7.63
C MET A 46 -15.06 -2.08 -7.38
N ARG A 47 -14.86 -1.14 -8.32
CA ARG A 47 -15.43 0.21 -8.22
C ARG A 47 -16.96 0.15 -8.07
N SER A 48 -17.60 -0.70 -8.86
CA SER A 48 -19.05 -0.90 -8.85
C SER A 48 -19.51 -1.47 -7.50
N TYR A 49 -18.83 -2.50 -7.01
CA TYR A 49 -19.11 -3.10 -5.70
C TYR A 49 -18.96 -2.11 -4.54
N LEU A 50 -17.94 -1.26 -4.59
CA LEU A 50 -17.69 -0.26 -3.56
C LEU A 50 -18.66 0.93 -3.63
N GLY A 51 -19.52 1.02 -4.65
CA GLY A 51 -20.43 2.15 -4.85
C GLY A 51 -19.71 3.47 -5.14
N LEU A 52 -18.45 3.41 -5.61
CA LEU A 52 -17.62 4.59 -5.75
C LEU A 52 -17.91 5.33 -7.06
N LYS A 53 -18.50 6.52 -6.94
CA LYS A 53 -18.79 7.40 -8.08
C LYS A 53 -17.52 7.94 -8.75
N LYS A 54 -16.42 8.10 -8.01
CA LYS A 54 -15.14 8.65 -8.52
C LYS A 54 -14.15 7.55 -8.92
N HIS A 55 -13.24 7.87 -9.84
CA HIS A 55 -12.17 6.98 -10.32
C HIS A 55 -11.05 6.71 -9.30
N GLY A 56 -11.10 7.30 -8.10
CA GLY A 56 -9.98 7.26 -7.14
C GLY A 56 -9.54 5.85 -6.75
N PHE A 57 -10.49 4.97 -6.44
CA PHE A 57 -10.15 3.57 -6.12
C PHE A 57 -9.86 2.74 -7.37
N TYR A 58 -10.43 3.05 -8.53
CA TYR A 58 -10.18 2.30 -9.76
C TYR A 58 -8.69 2.28 -10.12
N ASN A 59 -8.04 3.45 -10.17
CA ASN A 59 -6.60 3.54 -10.41
C ASN A 59 -5.81 2.85 -9.29
N SER A 60 -6.24 3.03 -8.05
CA SER A 60 -5.58 2.41 -6.89
C SER A 60 -5.67 0.88 -6.91
N CYS A 61 -6.79 0.31 -7.38
CA CYS A 61 -6.95 -1.12 -7.58
C CYS A 61 -5.99 -1.64 -8.66
N ILE A 62 -5.76 -0.86 -9.72
CA ILE A 62 -4.79 -1.21 -10.77
C ILE A 62 -3.38 -1.19 -10.18
N ASP A 63 -2.99 -0.14 -9.44
CA ASP A 63 -1.70 -0.07 -8.75
C ASP A 63 -1.47 -1.32 -7.89
N LEU A 64 -2.45 -1.62 -7.03
CA LEU A 64 -2.42 -2.73 -6.07
C LEU A 64 -2.34 -4.09 -6.77
N SER A 65 -3.09 -4.29 -7.85
CA SER A 65 -3.12 -5.56 -8.59
C SER A 65 -1.80 -5.80 -9.35
N ASN A 66 -1.20 -4.77 -9.93
CA ASN A 66 0.12 -4.90 -10.57
C ASN A 66 1.20 -5.20 -9.53
N TYR A 67 1.12 -4.59 -8.35
CA TYR A 67 2.05 -4.89 -7.26
C TYR A 67 1.93 -6.35 -6.78
N LEU A 68 0.70 -6.88 -6.64
CA LEU A 68 0.48 -8.29 -6.29
C LEU A 68 1.07 -9.27 -7.31
N GLU A 69 1.02 -8.94 -8.61
CA GLU A 69 1.70 -9.77 -9.59
C GLU A 69 3.23 -9.65 -9.46
N HIS A 70 3.77 -8.44 -9.29
CA HIS A 70 5.21 -8.27 -9.10
C HIS A 70 5.77 -9.11 -7.95
N ILE A 71 5.03 -9.19 -6.83
CA ILE A 71 5.38 -10.02 -5.68
C ILE A 71 5.40 -11.51 -6.06
N LYS A 72 4.35 -11.97 -6.75
CA LYS A 72 4.20 -13.36 -7.20
C LYS A 72 5.35 -13.79 -8.11
N ASP A 73 5.73 -12.94 -9.06
CA ASP A 73 6.70 -13.32 -10.09
C ASP A 73 8.15 -13.24 -9.59
N ASN A 74 8.44 -12.35 -8.65
CA ASN A 74 9.83 -11.99 -8.33
C ASN A 74 10.27 -12.25 -6.90
N LYS A 75 9.36 -12.44 -5.93
CA LYS A 75 9.67 -12.33 -4.49
C LYS A 75 9.01 -13.39 -3.59
N PRO A 76 9.04 -14.70 -3.93
CA PRO A 76 8.38 -15.71 -3.11
C PRO A 76 8.97 -15.86 -1.70
N ASN A 77 10.27 -15.62 -1.52
CA ASN A 77 10.97 -15.81 -0.23
C ASN A 77 10.78 -14.64 0.76
N ASP A 78 10.50 -13.43 0.26
CA ASP A 78 10.32 -12.22 1.07
C ASP A 78 8.83 -11.80 1.17
N LYS A 79 7.94 -12.73 0.81
CA LYS A 79 6.51 -12.53 0.63
C LYS A 79 5.84 -11.82 1.81
N ILE A 80 6.23 -12.12 3.05
CA ILE A 80 5.66 -11.51 4.26
C ILE A 80 5.86 -9.99 4.27
N SER A 81 7.08 -9.51 3.99
CA SER A 81 7.39 -8.07 3.99
C SER A 81 6.61 -7.34 2.90
N TYR A 82 6.58 -7.90 1.68
CA TYR A 82 5.82 -7.30 0.57
C TYR A 82 4.31 -7.32 0.80
N CYS A 83 3.77 -8.40 1.35
CA CYS A 83 2.35 -8.50 1.66
C CYS A 83 1.93 -7.58 2.81
N THR A 84 2.79 -7.41 3.82
CA THR A 84 2.59 -6.40 4.86
C THR A 84 2.55 -4.99 4.26
N TYR A 85 3.44 -4.69 3.31
CA TYR A 85 3.42 -3.40 2.62
C TYR A 85 2.19 -3.22 1.70
N PHE A 86 1.79 -4.27 0.97
CA PHE A 86 0.56 -4.28 0.18
C PHE A 86 -0.66 -3.96 1.06
N ASN A 87 -0.74 -4.59 2.23
CA ASN A 87 -1.81 -4.37 3.19
C ASN A 87 -1.86 -2.92 3.69
N PHE A 88 -0.70 -2.34 4.01
CA PHE A 88 -0.58 -0.92 4.31
C PHE A 88 -1.11 -0.04 3.17
N LYS A 89 -0.73 -0.35 1.92
CA LYS A 89 -1.20 0.39 0.75
C LYS A 89 -2.69 0.23 0.53
N LEU A 90 -3.25 -0.96 0.73
CA LEU A 90 -4.69 -1.18 0.63
C LEU A 90 -5.43 -0.32 1.66
N LYS A 91 -5.02 -0.34 2.93
CA LYS A 91 -5.56 0.55 3.98
C LYS A 91 -5.41 2.02 3.61
N ASP A 92 -4.24 2.46 3.17
CA ASP A 92 -3.94 3.85 2.75
C ASP A 92 -4.87 4.33 1.62
N LYS A 93 -5.20 3.46 0.66
CA LYS A 93 -6.07 3.79 -0.48
C LYS A 93 -7.56 3.73 -0.14
N LEU A 94 -7.94 2.94 0.85
CA LEU A 94 -9.32 2.87 1.37
C LEU A 94 -9.61 3.98 2.38
N ASN A 95 -8.58 4.47 3.07
CA ASN A 95 -8.72 5.50 4.09
C ASN A 95 -9.39 6.77 3.52
N GLY A 96 -10.46 7.23 4.18
CA GLY A 96 -11.25 8.38 3.74
C GLY A 96 -12.24 8.10 2.60
N LEU A 97 -12.35 6.86 2.12
CA LEU A 97 -13.41 6.45 1.20
C LEU A 97 -14.58 5.84 1.99
N GLN A 98 -15.79 6.26 1.66
CA GLN A 98 -16.98 5.51 2.08
C GLN A 98 -17.09 4.27 1.19
N HIS A 99 -16.90 3.08 1.77
CA HIS A 99 -16.83 1.83 1.02
C HIS A 99 -17.54 0.68 1.75
N ASN A 100 -17.96 -0.34 1.00
CA ASN A 100 -18.70 -1.49 1.51
C ASN A 100 -17.82 -2.66 1.97
N CYS A 101 -16.49 -2.52 1.96
CA CYS A 101 -15.60 -3.58 2.43
C CYS A 101 -15.60 -3.73 3.95
N GLU A 102 -15.58 -4.99 4.40
CA GLU A 102 -15.27 -5.40 5.77
C GLU A 102 -13.75 -5.29 6.05
N GLY A 103 -13.24 -4.05 6.00
CA GLY A 103 -11.81 -3.77 6.13
C GLY A 103 -10.97 -4.27 4.95
N GLU A 104 -9.66 -4.33 5.16
CA GLU A 104 -8.66 -4.69 4.13
C GLU A 104 -8.83 -6.14 3.68
N VAL A 105 -9.08 -7.05 4.64
CA VAL A 105 -9.29 -8.48 4.39
C VAL A 105 -10.49 -8.70 3.48
N GLY A 106 -11.64 -8.10 3.81
CA GLY A 106 -12.86 -8.19 3.00
C GLY A 106 -12.67 -7.57 1.61
N CYS A 107 -11.96 -6.45 1.52
CA CYS A 107 -11.66 -5.79 0.25
C CYS A 107 -10.78 -6.65 -0.66
N TYR A 108 -9.71 -7.23 -0.11
CA TYR A 108 -8.85 -8.09 -0.91
C TYR A 108 -9.55 -9.40 -1.30
N ALA A 109 -10.30 -10.02 -0.39
CA ALA A 109 -11.14 -11.18 -0.71
C ALA A 109 -12.12 -10.85 -1.85
N LYS A 110 -12.72 -9.65 -1.84
CA LYS A 110 -13.58 -9.21 -2.94
C LYS A 110 -12.80 -9.06 -4.24
N MET A 111 -11.61 -8.45 -4.24
CA MET A 111 -10.76 -8.36 -5.43
C MET A 111 -10.48 -9.75 -6.00
N LEU A 112 -10.26 -10.76 -5.15
CA LEU A 112 -10.06 -12.16 -5.53
C LEU A 112 -11.34 -12.87 -6.02
N SER A 113 -12.52 -12.33 -5.73
CA SER A 113 -13.81 -12.88 -6.19
C SER A 113 -14.30 -12.30 -7.52
N VAL A 114 -13.86 -11.08 -7.89
CA VAL A 114 -14.32 -10.42 -9.11
C VAL A 114 -13.69 -11.11 -10.31
N MET A 115 -14.51 -11.82 -11.07
CA MET A 115 -14.08 -12.46 -12.32
C MET A 115 -13.96 -11.41 -13.41
N ASP A 116 -12.97 -11.57 -14.28
CA ASP A 116 -12.94 -10.86 -15.56
C ASP A 116 -14.09 -11.40 -16.43
N GLY A 117 -15.05 -10.53 -16.78
CA GLY A 117 -16.22 -10.90 -17.56
C GLY A 117 -15.91 -11.42 -18.96
N SER A 118 -14.71 -11.18 -19.49
CA SER A 118 -14.28 -11.64 -20.82
C SER A 118 -13.61 -13.02 -20.80
N THR A 119 -12.94 -13.39 -19.70
CA THR A 119 -12.21 -14.67 -19.60
C THR A 119 -12.82 -15.64 -18.60
N GLY A 120 -13.75 -15.18 -17.76
CA GLY A 120 -14.29 -15.93 -16.62
C GLY A 120 -13.24 -16.23 -15.54
N LYS A 121 -12.03 -15.66 -15.64
CA LYS A 121 -10.93 -15.89 -14.71
C LYS A 121 -10.66 -14.65 -13.88
N ASN A 122 -10.19 -14.85 -12.65
CA ASN A 122 -9.60 -13.76 -11.89
C ASN A 122 -8.10 -13.70 -12.18
N ASN A 123 -7.62 -12.54 -12.61
CA ASN A 123 -6.22 -12.31 -12.90
C ASN A 123 -5.44 -11.76 -11.69
N VAL A 124 -6.12 -11.28 -10.64
CA VAL A 124 -5.50 -10.77 -9.42
C VAL A 124 -4.83 -11.92 -8.68
N SER A 125 -3.52 -11.77 -8.48
CA SER A 125 -2.71 -12.73 -7.73
C SER A 125 -3.21 -12.88 -6.28
N ASN A 126 -3.37 -14.13 -5.85
CA ASN A 126 -3.71 -14.50 -4.48
C ASN A 126 -2.48 -14.61 -3.56
N ILE A 127 -1.30 -14.17 -4.03
CA ILE A 127 -0.03 -14.36 -3.30
C ILE A 127 -0.16 -13.90 -1.84
N CYS A 128 -0.78 -12.76 -1.56
CA CYS A 128 -0.88 -12.25 -0.20
C CYS A 128 -2.05 -12.77 0.64
N LYS A 129 -2.84 -13.73 0.14
CA LYS A 129 -4.09 -14.18 0.78
C LYS A 129 -3.88 -14.62 2.23
N ASP A 130 -2.81 -15.36 2.50
CA ASP A 130 -2.53 -15.90 3.85
C ASP A 130 -1.72 -14.93 4.73
N HIS A 131 -1.42 -13.73 4.24
CA HIS A 131 -0.64 -12.70 4.93
C HIS A 131 -1.39 -11.36 5.04
N ILE A 132 -2.66 -11.33 4.65
CA ILE A 132 -3.52 -10.14 4.80
C ILE A 132 -4.04 -10.10 6.24
N ASN A 133 -3.78 -9.00 6.94
CA ASN A 133 -4.20 -8.82 8.33
C ASN A 133 -4.81 -7.43 8.50
N VAL A 134 -5.62 -7.18 9.52
CA VAL A 134 -6.01 -5.79 9.81
C VAL A 134 -4.82 -5.10 10.46
N LEU A 135 -4.26 -4.10 9.78
CA LEU A 135 -3.24 -3.25 10.41
C LEU A 135 -3.91 -2.41 11.50
N ASP A 136 -3.41 -2.47 12.71
CA ASP A 136 -3.87 -1.55 13.76
C ASP A 136 -3.51 -0.10 13.39
N ASN A 137 -4.16 0.86 14.06
CA ASN A 137 -3.99 2.27 13.72
C ASN A 137 -2.59 2.80 14.07
N ALA A 138 -1.94 2.26 15.11
CA ALA A 138 -0.59 2.68 15.48
C ALA A 138 0.44 2.23 14.44
N THR A 139 0.38 0.95 14.02
CA THR A 139 1.22 0.42 12.95
C THR A 139 0.97 1.14 11.63
N PHE A 140 -0.30 1.42 11.30
CA PHE A 140 -0.64 2.21 10.11
C PHE A 140 -0.03 3.62 10.14
N SER A 141 -0.16 4.33 11.26
CA SER A 141 0.45 5.65 11.45
C SER A 141 1.98 5.60 11.38
N LEU A 142 2.61 4.56 11.93
CA LEU A 142 4.05 4.35 11.82
C LEU A 142 4.49 4.20 10.35
N PHE A 143 3.79 3.40 9.56
CA PHE A 143 4.07 3.24 8.13
C PHE A 143 3.87 4.55 7.36
N GLN A 144 2.85 5.35 7.71
CA GLN A 144 2.66 6.67 7.12
C GLN A 144 3.83 7.62 7.43
N MET A 145 4.34 7.60 8.67
CA MET A 145 5.50 8.39 9.06
C MET A 145 6.77 7.95 8.32
N LEU A 146 7.04 6.65 8.23
CA LEU A 146 8.19 6.09 7.49
C LEU A 146 8.13 6.45 6.00
N LYS A 147 6.96 6.29 5.37
CA LYS A 147 6.72 6.72 3.99
C LYS A 147 6.97 8.22 3.80
N GLY A 148 6.48 9.05 4.73
CA GLY A 148 6.69 10.50 4.71
C GLY A 148 8.17 10.89 4.84
N LEU A 149 8.90 10.24 5.75
CA LEU A 149 10.33 10.43 5.94
C LEU A 149 11.10 10.09 4.66
N TYR A 150 10.78 8.95 4.04
CA TYR A 150 11.42 8.54 2.80
C TYR A 150 11.25 9.57 1.67
N TYR A 151 10.02 10.05 1.40
CA TYR A 151 9.83 11.07 0.36
C TYR A 151 10.55 12.36 0.65
N LYS A 152 10.51 12.84 1.90
CA LYS A 152 11.17 14.08 2.25
C LYS A 152 12.68 13.95 2.17
N SER A 153 13.25 12.82 2.58
CA SER A 153 14.67 12.55 2.38
C SER A 153 15.04 12.55 0.89
N HIS A 154 14.21 11.94 0.03
CA HIS A 154 14.46 11.91 -1.42
C HIS A 154 14.32 13.29 -2.09
N GLU A 155 13.30 14.07 -1.71
CA GLU A 155 13.13 15.45 -2.20
C GLU A 155 14.35 16.32 -1.86
N LEU A 156 14.90 16.18 -0.64
CA LEU A 156 16.08 16.93 -0.20
C LEU A 156 17.35 16.53 -0.97
N LEU A 157 17.52 15.23 -1.22
CA LEU A 157 18.66 14.71 -1.98
C LEU A 157 18.65 15.17 -3.45
N ILE A 158 17.48 15.46 -4.02
CA ILE A 158 17.35 15.90 -5.41
C ILE A 158 17.50 17.42 -5.56
N LYS A 159 17.06 18.19 -4.57
CA LYS A 159 16.90 19.65 -4.72
C LYS A 159 18.14 20.50 -4.39
N ASP A 160 19.22 19.92 -3.89
CA ASP A 160 20.41 20.65 -3.40
C ASP A 160 20.04 21.87 -2.51
N GLU A 161 18.91 21.73 -1.79
CA GLU A 161 18.44 22.73 -0.84
C GLU A 161 19.11 22.43 0.50
N GLU A 162 19.77 23.45 1.09
CA GLU A 162 20.33 23.34 2.44
C GLU A 162 19.26 22.80 3.41
N PHE A 163 19.65 21.80 4.20
CA PHE A 163 18.79 21.19 5.21
C PHE A 163 18.41 22.22 6.28
N GLN A 164 17.35 22.99 6.05
CA GLN A 164 16.82 23.90 7.06
C GLN A 164 16.24 23.07 8.21
N ARG A 165 16.59 23.38 9.46
CA ARG A 165 16.12 22.62 10.64
C ARG A 165 14.59 22.69 10.84
N ASP A 166 13.91 23.65 10.20
CA ASP A 166 12.44 23.74 10.12
C ASP A 166 11.80 22.75 9.13
N ASN A 167 12.59 21.84 8.58
CA ASN A 167 12.14 20.87 7.61
C ASN A 167 11.21 19.82 8.23
N LYS A 168 10.06 19.62 7.61
CA LYS A 168 9.08 18.56 7.92
C LYS A 168 9.72 17.18 8.11
N CYS A 169 10.85 16.92 7.46
CA CYS A 169 11.68 15.71 7.64
C CYS A 169 12.15 15.54 9.10
N PHE A 170 12.74 16.59 9.70
CA PHE A 170 13.21 16.56 11.09
C PHE A 170 12.05 16.35 12.07
N ASN A 171 10.91 17.00 11.84
CA ASN A 171 9.71 16.83 12.66
C ASN A 171 9.13 15.40 12.60
N ILE A 172 9.20 14.73 11.44
CA ILE A 172 8.80 13.32 11.31
C ILE A 172 9.80 12.43 12.04
N TYR A 173 11.09 12.67 11.86
CA TYR A 173 12.16 11.93 12.53
C TYR A 173 12.06 12.03 14.06
N GLU A 174 11.89 13.23 14.61
CA GLU A 174 11.76 13.44 16.06
C GLU A 174 10.53 12.73 16.63
N LYS A 175 9.42 12.69 15.90
CA LYS A 175 8.23 11.92 16.30
C LYS A 175 8.49 10.43 16.32
N LEU A 176 9.23 9.90 15.34
CA LEU A 176 9.59 8.48 15.28
C LEU A 176 10.49 8.08 16.46
N CYS A 177 11.49 8.91 16.82
CA CYS A 177 12.37 8.69 17.97
C CYS A 177 11.65 8.74 19.33
N LYS A 178 10.39 9.17 19.39
CA LYS A 178 9.57 9.15 20.61
C LYS A 178 8.66 7.91 20.68
N ILE A 179 8.54 7.17 19.57
CA ILE A 179 7.72 5.97 19.44
C ILE A 179 8.58 4.71 19.56
N CYS A 180 9.78 4.73 18.97
CA CYS A 180 10.80 3.69 19.03
C CYS A 180 11.92 4.11 19.99
#